data_AF-A0A3M1WW18-F1
#
_entry.id   AF-A0A3M1WW18-F1
#
_cell.length_a   1.000
_cell.length_b   1.000
_cell.length_c   1.000
_cell.angle_alpha   90.00
_cell.angle_beta   90.00
_cell.angle_gamma   90.00
#
_symmetry.space_group_name_H-M   'P 1'
#
loop_
_entity.id
_entity.type
_entity.pdbx_description
1 polymer ?
#
loop_
_entity_poly.entity_id
_entity_poly.type
_entity_poly.pdbx_seq_one_letter_code
_entity_poly.pdbx_strand_id
1 'polypeptide(L)'
;MDSLTQRALQFLRQRDVTRPFFLMISHNSIHDPLMEHADSVAAWAQRPLPADSSGHPVWGAMVARLDRSVGRMLAALDSLGLEEETLVVFYGDNGAKHAYAAQTPLRAGKGWLYEGGIRVPLLMRWPGHLPAGAVSEAMVTSMDFTPTLLQATGGSRGIG
;
A
#
# COMPACT_ATOMS: atom_id res chain seq x y z
N MET A 1 1.24 -9.14 -11.26
CA MET A 1 0.47 -8.54 -10.15
C MET A 1 -0.99 -8.96 -10.16
N ASP A 2 -1.64 -9.03 -11.33
CA ASP A 2 -3.05 -9.44 -11.44
C ASP A 2 -3.37 -10.76 -10.72
N SER A 3 -2.44 -11.71 -10.68
CA SER A 3 -2.61 -12.96 -9.94
C SER A 3 -2.70 -12.79 -8.42
N LEU A 4 -1.95 -11.86 -7.81
CA LEU A 4 -2.02 -11.59 -6.36
C LEU A 4 -3.37 -10.95 -6.00
N THR A 5 -3.77 -9.93 -6.76
CA THR A 5 -5.08 -9.27 -6.57
C THR A 5 -6.21 -10.26 -6.76
N GLN A 6 -6.17 -11.10 -7.79
CA GLN A 6 -7.20 -12.12 -8.02
C GLN A 6 -7.28 -13.13 -6.88
N ARG A 7 -6.13 -13.63 -6.37
CA ARG A 7 -6.11 -14.56 -5.25
C ARG A 7 -6.63 -13.93 -3.95
N ALA A 8 -6.28 -12.66 -3.70
CA ALA A 8 -6.79 -11.92 -2.56
C ALA A 8 -8.32 -11.72 -2.63
N LEU A 9 -8.84 -11.34 -3.81
CA LEU A 9 -10.28 -11.23 -4.05
C LEU A 9 -11.00 -12.58 -3.91
N GLN A 10 -10.39 -13.65 -4.42
CA GLN A 10 -10.91 -15.00 -4.28
C GLN A 10 -10.97 -15.41 -2.82
N PHE A 11 -9.90 -15.17 -2.05
CA PHE A 11 -9.86 -15.41 -0.61
C PHE A 11 -11.02 -14.69 0.10
N LEU A 12 -11.20 -13.39 -0.14
CA LEU A 12 -12.28 -12.63 0.50
C LEU A 12 -13.67 -13.24 0.21
N ARG A 13 -13.91 -13.73 -1.01
CA ARG A 13 -15.19 -14.34 -1.41
C ARG A 13 -15.39 -15.75 -0.86
N GLN A 14 -14.31 -16.50 -0.66
CA GLN A 14 -14.36 -17.92 -0.26
C GLN A 14 -14.10 -18.12 1.24
N ARG A 15 -13.81 -17.05 1.98
CA ARG A 15 -13.54 -17.12 3.42
C ARG A 15 -14.74 -17.66 4.20
N ASP A 16 -14.45 -18.25 5.35
CA ASP A 16 -15.46 -18.52 6.37
C ASP A 16 -15.96 -17.19 6.95
N VAL A 17 -17.24 -16.89 6.72
CA VAL A 17 -17.86 -15.62 7.17
C VAL A 17 -18.13 -15.59 8.67
N THR A 18 -17.96 -16.71 9.38
CA THR A 18 -18.15 -16.78 10.84
C THR A 18 -16.89 -16.44 11.63
N ARG A 19 -15.74 -16.25 10.95
CA ARG A 19 -14.45 -15.99 11.58
C ARG A 19 -13.82 -14.70 11.04
N PRO A 20 -13.08 -13.95 11.88
CA PRO A 20 -12.28 -12.85 11.40
C PRO A 20 -11.17 -13.36 10.46
N PHE A 21 -10.69 -12.49 9.57
CA PHE A 21 -9.59 -12.81 8.66
C PHE A 21 -8.40 -11.87 8.89
N PHE A 22 -7.22 -12.37 8.54
CA PHE A 22 -6.02 -11.56 8.33
C PHE A 22 -5.52 -11.81 6.92
N LEU A 23 -5.30 -10.74 6.14
CA LEU A 23 -4.86 -10.82 4.75
C LEU A 23 -3.71 -9.84 4.52
N MET A 24 -2.53 -10.38 4.28
CA MET A 24 -1.34 -9.60 3.90
C MET A 24 -1.07 -9.77 2.41
N ILE A 25 -1.09 -8.65 1.67
CA ILE A 25 -0.83 -8.63 0.22
C ILE A 25 0.48 -7.89 -0.04
N SER A 26 1.56 -8.64 -0.20
CA SER A 26 2.88 -8.09 -0.52
C SER A 26 3.04 -7.96 -2.03
N HIS A 27 2.59 -6.84 -2.58
CA HIS A 27 2.79 -6.55 -4.00
C HIS A 27 4.28 -6.39 -4.33
N ASN A 28 4.72 -7.01 -5.42
CA ASN A 28 6.07 -6.82 -5.93
C ASN A 28 6.23 -5.51 -6.72
N SER A 29 5.12 -4.97 -7.24
CA SER A 29 5.13 -3.64 -7.87
C SER A 29 5.28 -2.60 -6.77
N ILE A 30 6.25 -1.71 -6.85
CA ILE A 30 6.90 -1.14 -8.05
C ILE A 30 8.40 -1.50 -8.21
N HIS A 31 8.81 -2.65 -7.70
CA HIS A 31 10.20 -3.12 -7.75
C HIS A 31 10.69 -3.37 -9.20
N ASP A 32 11.99 -3.28 -9.43
CA ASP A 32 12.59 -3.67 -10.71
C ASP A 32 12.52 -5.20 -10.95
N PRO A 33 12.52 -5.66 -12.22
CA PRO A 33 12.59 -4.88 -13.46
C PRO A 33 11.34 -4.04 -13.73
N LEU A 34 11.54 -2.81 -14.24
CA LEU A 34 10.44 -1.92 -14.61
C LEU A 34 9.76 -2.45 -15.87
N MET A 35 8.55 -2.98 -15.72
CA MET A 35 7.81 -3.59 -16.83
C MET A 35 6.32 -3.29 -16.68
N GLU A 36 5.73 -2.76 -17.76
CA GLU A 36 4.28 -2.62 -17.93
C GLU A 36 3.85 -2.75 -19.38
N HIS A 37 2.53 -2.94 -19.56
CA HIS A 37 1.89 -2.94 -20.88
C HIS A 37 2.16 -1.63 -21.63
N ALA A 38 2.55 -1.76 -22.91
CA ALA A 38 2.92 -0.64 -23.77
C ALA A 38 1.87 0.48 -23.78
N ASP A 39 0.58 0.13 -23.85
CA ASP A 39 -0.51 1.11 -23.87
C ASP A 39 -0.57 1.93 -22.56
N SER A 40 -0.34 1.28 -21.42
CA SER A 40 -0.28 1.97 -20.13
C SER A 40 0.93 2.89 -20.04
N VAL A 41 2.09 2.43 -20.52
CA VAL A 41 3.31 3.26 -20.58
C VAL A 41 3.10 4.47 -21.49
N ALA A 42 2.51 4.28 -22.66
CA ALA A 42 2.23 5.34 -23.61
C ALA A 42 1.26 6.39 -23.04
N ALA A 43 0.20 5.95 -22.34
CA ALA A 43 -0.72 6.85 -21.66
C ALA A 43 -0.01 7.69 -20.59
N TRP A 44 0.89 7.08 -19.80
CA TRP A 44 1.66 7.80 -18.79
C TRP A 44 2.74 8.72 -19.37
N ALA A 45 3.31 8.38 -20.53
CA ALA A 45 4.28 9.22 -21.23
C ALA A 45 3.65 10.53 -21.76
N GLN A 46 2.34 10.54 -21.99
CA GLN A 46 1.61 11.73 -22.44
C GLN A 46 1.05 12.59 -21.29
N ARG A 47 1.15 12.14 -20.04
CA ARG A 47 0.64 12.90 -18.90
C ARG A 47 1.57 14.07 -18.58
N PRO A 48 1.03 15.29 -18.37
CA PRO A 48 1.83 16.36 -17.80
C PRO A 48 2.22 15.96 -16.38
N LEU A 49 3.52 15.99 -16.09
CA LEU A 49 4.06 15.72 -14.76
C LEU A 49 4.60 17.03 -14.17
N PRO A 50 4.59 17.18 -12.84
CA PRO A 50 5.26 18.28 -12.17
C PRO A 50 6.71 18.41 -12.64
N ALA A 51 7.20 19.65 -12.75
CA ALA A 51 8.54 19.94 -13.28
C ALA A 51 9.67 19.28 -12.46
N ASP A 52 9.41 18.95 -11.20
CA ASP A 52 10.30 18.27 -10.27
C ASP A 52 10.11 16.74 -10.22
N SER A 53 9.24 16.19 -11.06
CA SER A 53 9.06 14.75 -11.21
C SER A 53 10.24 14.12 -11.96
N SER A 54 10.71 12.95 -11.52
CA SER A 54 11.65 12.14 -12.29
C SER A 54 11.05 11.58 -13.60
N GLY A 55 9.74 11.69 -13.79
CA GLY A 55 9.13 11.58 -15.11
C GLY A 55 9.02 10.17 -15.70
N HIS A 56 9.30 9.09 -14.95
CA HIS A 56 9.45 7.76 -15.54
C HIS A 56 8.10 7.11 -15.90
N PRO A 57 7.71 7.00 -17.19
CA PRO A 57 6.34 6.61 -17.57
C PRO A 57 6.02 5.16 -17.21
N VAL A 58 7.00 4.25 -17.32
CA VAL A 58 6.83 2.84 -16.89
C VAL A 58 6.54 2.76 -15.40
N TRP A 59 7.25 3.54 -14.58
CA TRP A 59 7.07 3.56 -13.13
C TRP A 59 5.70 4.12 -12.76
N GLY A 60 5.27 5.23 -13.40
CA GLY A 60 3.93 5.77 -13.26
C GLY A 60 2.84 4.75 -13.63
N ALA A 61 3.03 4.00 -14.73
CA ALA A 61 2.13 2.92 -15.12
C ALA A 61 2.07 1.80 -14.05
N MET A 62 3.21 1.40 -13.47
CA MET A 62 3.25 0.39 -12.41
C MET A 62 2.54 0.87 -11.13
N VAL A 63 2.73 2.14 -10.74
CA VAL A 63 2.00 2.75 -9.62
C VAL A 63 0.50 2.76 -9.90
N ALA A 64 0.09 3.12 -11.11
CA ALA A 64 -1.32 3.10 -11.51
C ALA A 64 -1.93 1.69 -11.43
N ARG A 65 -1.16 0.65 -11.79
CA ARG A 65 -1.61 -0.74 -11.64
C ARG A 65 -1.74 -1.14 -10.17
N LEU A 66 -0.82 -0.71 -9.31
CA LEU A 66 -0.94 -0.89 -7.86
C LEU A 66 -2.19 -0.21 -7.30
N ASP A 67 -2.42 1.04 -7.68
CA ASP A 67 -3.61 1.80 -7.29
C ASP A 67 -4.90 1.09 -7.72
N ARG A 68 -5.00 0.63 -8.97
CA ARG A 68 -6.14 -0.20 -9.43
C ARG A 68 -6.30 -1.49 -8.62
N SER A 69 -5.20 -2.13 -8.22
CA SER A 69 -5.25 -3.33 -7.37
C SER A 69 -5.86 -3.01 -6.01
N VAL A 70 -5.39 -1.95 -5.35
CA VAL A 70 -5.94 -1.47 -4.06
C VAL A 70 -7.41 -1.09 -4.21
N GLY A 71 -7.78 -0.34 -5.26
CA GLY A 71 -9.16 0.03 -5.54
C GLY A 71 -10.09 -1.17 -5.68
N ARG A 72 -9.65 -2.23 -6.35
CA ARG A 72 -10.41 -3.50 -6.45
C ARG A 72 -10.59 -4.18 -5.10
N MET A 73 -9.58 -4.13 -4.22
CA MET A 73 -9.70 -4.68 -2.87
C MET A 73 -10.70 -3.88 -2.03
N LEU A 74 -10.62 -2.55 -2.07
CA LEU A 74 -11.55 -1.67 -1.37
C LEU A 74 -12.99 -1.86 -1.86
N ALA A 75 -13.21 -1.90 -3.17
CA ALA A 75 -14.52 -2.18 -3.76
C ALA A 75 -15.06 -3.56 -3.38
N ALA A 76 -14.19 -4.56 -3.22
CA ALA A 76 -14.60 -5.87 -2.76
C ALA A 76 -15.06 -5.86 -1.29
N LEU A 77 -14.34 -5.15 -0.41
CA LEU A 77 -14.75 -4.98 0.99
C LEU A 77 -16.12 -4.30 1.10
N ASP A 78 -16.33 -3.23 0.34
CA ASP A 78 -17.61 -2.52 0.23
C ASP A 78 -18.73 -3.46 -0.26
N SER A 79 -18.53 -4.13 -1.40
CA SER A 79 -19.53 -5.06 -1.97
C SER A 79 -19.90 -6.25 -1.07
N LEU A 80 -19.02 -6.59 -0.12
CA LEU A 80 -19.22 -7.67 0.85
C LEU A 80 -19.76 -7.16 2.19
N GLY A 81 -19.96 -5.85 2.36
CA GLY A 81 -20.41 -5.22 3.61
C GLY A 81 -19.38 -5.27 4.74
N LEU A 82 -18.08 -5.34 4.42
CA LEU A 82 -17.00 -5.54 5.40
C LEU A 82 -16.25 -4.27 5.76
N GLU A 83 -16.64 -3.14 5.19
CA GLU A 83 -15.85 -1.92 5.25
C GLU A 83 -15.70 -1.36 6.66
N GLU A 84 -16.74 -1.40 7.49
CA GLU A 84 -16.71 -0.91 8.87
C GLU A 84 -16.01 -1.90 9.83
N GLU A 85 -15.96 -3.18 9.47
CA GLU A 85 -15.37 -4.26 10.26
C GLU A 85 -13.93 -4.61 9.84
N THR A 86 -13.36 -3.90 8.86
CA THR A 86 -12.02 -4.18 8.33
C THR A 86 -11.09 -2.99 8.50
N LEU A 87 -10.05 -3.16 9.31
CA LEU A 87 -8.88 -2.29 9.29
C LEU A 87 -8.03 -2.57 8.04
N VAL A 88 -7.93 -1.58 7.16
CA VAL A 88 -7.03 -1.61 6.00
C VAL A 88 -5.78 -0.80 6.31
N VAL A 89 -4.61 -1.41 6.12
CA VAL A 89 -3.30 -0.76 6.25
C VAL A 89 -2.57 -0.83 4.90
N PHE A 90 -2.22 0.32 4.34
CA PHE A 90 -1.33 0.44 3.18
C PHE A 90 0.01 1.01 3.66
N TYR A 91 1.11 0.33 3.33
CA TYR A 91 2.44 0.65 3.84
C TYR A 91 3.51 0.31 2.79
N GLY A 92 4.49 1.20 2.60
CA GLY A 92 5.67 0.95 1.77
C GLY A 92 6.77 0.22 2.53
N ASP A 93 7.49 -0.72 1.92
CA ASP A 93 8.55 -1.49 2.58
C ASP A 93 9.87 -0.72 2.77
N ASN A 94 10.17 0.22 1.87
CA ASN A 94 11.27 1.18 1.92
C ASN A 94 11.01 2.34 0.95
N GLY A 95 11.84 3.37 1.03
CA GLY A 95 11.84 4.45 0.05
C GLY A 95 12.22 3.99 -1.36
N ALA A 96 11.91 4.80 -2.38
CA ALA A 96 12.11 4.39 -3.76
C ALA A 96 13.59 4.34 -4.16
N LYS A 97 13.92 3.50 -5.15
CA LYS A 97 15.25 3.51 -5.78
C LYS A 97 15.43 4.85 -6.51
N HIS A 98 16.47 5.60 -6.15
CA HIS A 98 16.75 6.94 -6.68
C HIS A 98 16.80 6.99 -8.21
N ALA A 99 17.22 5.90 -8.87
CA ALA A 99 17.26 5.80 -10.33
C ALA A 99 15.88 5.87 -11.01
N TYR A 100 14.79 5.61 -10.28
CA TYR A 100 13.44 5.52 -10.86
C TYR A 100 12.49 6.61 -10.33
N ALA A 101 12.62 6.97 -9.05
CA ALA A 101 11.77 7.98 -8.43
C ALA A 101 12.57 8.86 -7.47
N ALA A 102 12.36 10.17 -7.59
CA ALA A 102 12.80 11.13 -6.59
C ALA A 102 12.00 10.93 -5.28
N GLN A 103 12.63 11.22 -4.15
CA GLN A 103 11.98 11.20 -2.84
C GLN A 103 11.78 12.62 -2.28
N THR A 104 11.85 13.63 -3.15
CA THR A 104 11.70 15.05 -2.80
C THR A 104 10.48 15.27 -1.91
N PRO A 105 10.61 16.02 -0.80
CA PRO A 105 11.78 16.78 -0.36
C PRO A 105 12.81 15.97 0.48
N LEU A 106 12.60 14.67 0.64
CA LEU A 106 13.41 13.82 1.51
C LEU A 106 14.77 13.48 0.89
N ARG A 107 15.79 13.35 1.75
CA ARG A 107 17.16 13.03 1.34
C ARG A 107 17.31 11.55 0.97
N ALA A 108 17.90 11.29 -0.20
CA ALA A 108 18.25 9.95 -0.72
C ALA A 108 17.04 9.03 -0.97
N GLY A 109 17.25 7.70 -0.93
CA GLY A 109 16.29 6.69 -1.37
C GLY A 109 16.61 5.30 -0.81
N LYS A 110 16.07 4.26 -1.44
CA LYS A 110 16.30 2.84 -1.11
C LYS A 110 17.77 2.55 -0.74
N GLY A 111 17.97 1.86 0.39
CA GLY A 111 19.29 1.43 0.88
C GLY A 111 20.03 2.45 1.76
N TRP A 112 19.46 3.65 1.95
CA TRP A 112 20.03 4.67 2.84
C TRP A 112 19.22 4.80 4.13
N LEU A 113 19.89 5.19 5.22
CA LEU A 113 19.25 5.49 6.52
C LEU A 113 18.72 6.93 6.63
N TYR A 114 18.76 7.69 5.53
CA TYR A 114 18.14 9.01 5.46
C TYR A 114 16.62 8.88 5.24
N GLU A 115 15.88 9.97 5.53
CA GLU A 115 14.42 10.01 5.41
C GLU A 115 13.89 9.44 4.08
N GLY A 116 14.53 9.73 2.94
CA GLY A 116 14.09 9.22 1.65
C GLY A 116 14.23 7.69 1.50
N GLY A 117 14.98 7.01 2.37
CA GLY A 117 15.11 5.55 2.40
C GLY A 117 14.20 4.86 3.41
N ILE A 118 13.87 5.52 4.54
CA ILE A 118 13.15 4.90 5.67
C ILE A 118 11.76 5.48 5.94
N ARG A 119 11.49 6.72 5.51
CA ARG A 119 10.17 7.35 5.67
C ARG A 119 9.32 7.03 4.45
N VAL A 120 8.28 6.25 4.69
CA VAL A 120 7.44 5.64 3.65
C VAL A 120 5.98 6.06 3.81
N PRO A 121 5.16 5.98 2.75
CA PRO A 121 3.72 6.17 2.87
C PRO A 121 3.10 5.12 3.82
N LEU A 122 2.29 5.59 4.76
CA LEU A 122 1.44 4.78 5.63
C LEU A 122 0.04 5.39 5.60
N LEU A 123 -0.95 4.60 5.16
CA LEU A 123 -2.36 4.95 5.24
C LEU A 123 -3.11 3.86 6.01
N MET A 124 -4.03 4.29 6.87
CA MET A 124 -4.91 3.40 7.62
C MET A 124 -6.36 3.83 7.40
N ARG A 125 -7.24 2.87 7.12
CA ARG A 125 -8.68 3.09 6.96
C ARG A 125 -9.43 2.11 7.85
N TRP A 126 -10.25 2.64 8.75
CA TRP A 126 -11.20 1.85 9.55
C TRP A 126 -12.42 2.73 9.89
N PRO A 127 -13.46 2.72 9.04
CA PRO A 127 -14.69 3.47 9.28
C PRO A 127 -15.27 3.18 10.66
N GLY A 128 -15.81 4.21 11.32
CA GLY A 128 -16.33 4.13 12.69
C GLY A 128 -15.26 4.07 13.81
N HIS A 129 -13.99 3.82 13.47
CA HIS A 129 -12.91 3.64 14.44
C HIS A 129 -11.78 4.68 14.30
N LEU A 130 -11.47 5.09 13.06
CA LEU A 130 -10.47 6.10 12.74
C LEU A 130 -11.12 7.35 12.14
N PRO A 131 -10.65 8.57 12.48
CA PRO A 131 -11.15 9.79 11.88
C PRO A 131 -10.84 9.85 10.38
N ALA A 132 -11.85 10.11 9.56
CA ALA A 132 -11.69 10.25 8.11
C ALA A 132 -10.91 11.53 7.75
N GLY A 133 -9.99 11.43 6.78
CA GLY A 133 -9.21 12.57 6.28
C GLY A 133 -8.21 13.16 7.26
N ALA A 134 -8.00 12.52 8.42
CA ALA A 134 -7.03 12.98 9.40
C ALA A 134 -5.59 12.69 8.96
N VAL A 135 -4.68 13.58 9.35
CA VAL A 135 -3.23 13.41 9.24
C VAL A 135 -2.65 13.32 10.64
N SER A 136 -1.81 12.31 10.88
CA SER A 136 -1.07 12.16 12.14
C SER A 136 0.40 12.42 11.90
N GLU A 137 1.02 13.23 12.76
CA GLU A 137 2.47 13.46 12.79
C GLU A 137 3.19 12.53 13.76
N ALA A 138 2.47 11.58 14.37
CA ALA A 138 3.07 10.60 15.27
C ALA A 138 4.11 9.74 14.54
N MET A 139 5.24 9.50 15.20
CA MET A 139 6.26 8.59 14.68
C MET A 139 5.77 7.14 14.81
N VAL A 140 5.79 6.40 13.71
CA VAL A 140 5.39 5.00 13.65
C VAL A 140 6.48 4.20 12.98
N THR A 141 6.76 3.02 13.52
CA THR A 141 7.66 2.03 12.94
C THR A 141 6.88 0.79 12.53
N SER A 142 7.39 0.01 11.57
CA SER A 142 6.76 -1.26 11.19
C SER A 142 6.68 -2.27 12.36
N MET A 143 7.54 -2.12 13.37
CA MET A 143 7.50 -2.94 14.59
C MET A 143 6.24 -2.68 15.45
N ASP A 144 5.60 -1.53 15.28
CA ASP A 144 4.38 -1.16 15.99
C ASP A 144 3.14 -1.87 15.42
N PHE A 145 3.21 -2.43 14.22
CA PHE A 145 2.06 -3.11 13.61
C PHE A 145 1.64 -4.34 14.39
N THR A 146 2.58 -5.21 14.78
CA THR A 146 2.26 -6.43 15.54
C THR A 146 1.50 -6.16 16.85
N PRO A 147 2.00 -5.33 17.79
CA PRO A 147 1.23 -5.00 18.99
C PRO A 147 -0.11 -4.33 18.69
N THR A 148 -0.14 -3.41 17.72
CA THR A 148 -1.34 -2.64 17.39
C THR A 148 -2.43 -3.56 16.83
N LEU A 149 -2.08 -4.47 15.92
CA LEU A 149 -3.03 -5.42 15.32
C LEU A 149 -3.54 -6.43 16.35
N LEU A 150 -2.66 -6.92 17.25
CA LEU A 150 -3.11 -7.79 18.35
C LEU A 150 -4.11 -7.06 19.24
N GLN A 151 -3.77 -5.84 19.68
CA GLN A 151 -4.65 -5.04 20.53
C GLN A 151 -5.99 -4.72 19.84
N ALA A 152 -5.96 -4.34 18.56
CA ALA A 152 -7.14 -4.01 17.76
C ALA A 152 -8.08 -5.22 17.57
N THR A 153 -7.53 -6.44 17.57
CA THR A 153 -8.30 -7.67 17.40
C THR A 153 -8.66 -8.34 18.73
N GLY A 154 -8.41 -7.68 19.87
CA GLY A 154 -8.66 -8.22 21.20
C GLY A 154 -7.68 -9.34 21.63
N GLY A 155 -6.60 -9.53 20.88
CA GLY A 155 -5.50 -10.42 21.24
C GLY A 155 -4.56 -9.80 22.27
N SER A 156 -4.00 -10.61 23.16
CA SER A 156 -2.93 -10.20 24.07
C SER A 156 -1.55 -10.53 23.47
N ARG A 157 -0.54 -9.72 23.79
CA ARG A 157 0.86 -10.16 23.63
C ARG A 157 1.08 -11.31 24.61
N GLY A 158 1.17 -12.54 24.10
CA GLY A 158 1.68 -13.67 24.86
C GLY A 158 3.16 -13.47 25.16
N ILE A 159 3.45 -12.67 26.18
CA ILE A 159 4.75 -12.63 26.87
C ILE A 159 4.50 -13.21 28.25
N GLY A 160 4.58 -14.54 28.32
CA GLY A 160 4.89 -15.25 29.56
C GLY A 160 6.38 -15.23 29.82
#